data_AF-A0A7C7A947-F1
#
_entry.id   AF-A0A7C7A947-F1
#
_cell.length_a   1.000
_cell.length_b   1.000
_cell.length_c   1.000
_cell.angle_alpha   90.00
_cell.angle_beta   90.00
_cell.angle_gamma   90.00
#
_symmetry.space_group_name_H-M   'P 1'
#
loop_
_entity.id
_entity.type
_entity.pdbx_description
1 polymer ?
#
loop_
_entity_poly.entity_id
_entity_poly.type
_entity_poly.pdbx_seq_one_letter_code
_entity_poly.pdbx_strand_id
1 'polypeptide(L)'
;MDTVKIYTNIIKDNMNRPEKVNKLINFGLTAAYYYVCFFKDRRIPKSLHYLNKYSIKSIKDSLANPQNSAWVNLFAPSEFLIAMDIKPLFIEAYSSFMSGFFIEDYLIDTAESRGMSNTLCSYHKTFIGASELNILKKPKFM
;
A
#
# COMPACT_ATOMS: atom_id res chain seq x y z
N MET A 1 -24.48 -1.64 -8.94
CA MET A 1 -23.72 -0.96 -7.88
C MET A 1 -22.28 -1.40 -7.97
N ASP A 2 -21.36 -0.47 -8.20
CA ASP A 2 -19.94 -0.77 -8.26
C ASP A 2 -19.41 -0.96 -6.83
N THR A 3 -19.24 -2.22 -6.42
CA THR A 3 -18.82 -2.60 -5.06
C THR A 3 -17.48 -1.98 -4.67
N VAL A 4 -16.60 -1.75 -5.66
CA VAL A 4 -15.31 -1.10 -5.47
C VAL A 4 -15.52 0.36 -5.08
N LYS A 5 -16.39 1.09 -5.79
CA LYS A 5 -16.71 2.49 -5.46
C LYS A 5 -17.31 2.66 -4.07
N ILE A 6 -18.17 1.74 -3.65
CA ILE A 6 -18.73 1.75 -2.29
C ILE A 6 -17.60 1.62 -1.26
N TYR A 7 -16.69 0.67 -1.47
CA TYR A 7 -15.57 0.45 -0.57
C TYR A 7 -14.61 1.66 -0.53
N THR A 8 -14.28 2.23 -1.69
CA THR A 8 -13.50 3.45 -1.81
C THR A 8 -14.15 4.61 -1.07
N ASN A 9 -15.46 4.84 -1.25
CA ASN A 9 -16.18 5.92 -0.56
C ASN A 9 -16.13 5.73 0.96
N ILE A 10 -16.30 4.49 1.45
CA ILE A 10 -16.14 4.19 2.88
C ILE A 10 -14.74 4.57 3.37
N ILE A 11 -13.68 4.30 2.59
CA ILE A 11 -12.32 4.71 2.98
C ILE A 11 -12.20 6.24 3.01
N LYS A 12 -12.65 6.93 1.95
CA LYS A 12 -12.57 8.40 1.82
C LYS A 12 -13.34 9.12 2.94
N ASP A 13 -14.54 8.66 3.27
CA ASP A 13 -15.37 9.22 4.36
C ASP A 13 -14.72 9.08 5.74
N ASN A 14 -13.78 8.13 5.88
CA ASN A 14 -13.10 7.85 7.14
C ASN A 14 -11.67 8.41 7.20
N MET A 15 -11.22 9.23 6.22
CA MET A 15 -9.87 9.80 6.19
C MET A 15 -9.48 10.58 7.44
N ASN A 16 -10.46 11.18 8.13
CA ASN A 16 -10.26 11.87 9.42
C ASN A 16 -9.93 10.91 10.59
N ARG A 17 -10.01 9.59 10.39
CA ARG A 17 -9.76 8.54 11.39
C ARG A 17 -8.68 7.58 10.88
N PRO A 18 -7.39 7.94 11.00
CA PRO A 18 -6.29 7.20 10.38
C PRO A 18 -6.22 5.73 10.77
N GLU A 19 -6.49 5.41 12.04
CA GLU A 19 -6.51 4.02 12.50
C GLU A 19 -7.59 3.17 11.81
N LYS A 20 -8.75 3.77 11.52
CA LYS A 20 -9.85 3.06 10.85
C LYS A 20 -9.50 2.86 9.38
N VAL A 21 -8.92 3.86 8.72
CA VAL A 21 -8.44 3.74 7.33
C VAL A 21 -7.35 2.67 7.22
N ASN A 22 -6.39 2.66 8.15
CA ASN A 22 -5.36 1.62 8.20
C ASN A 22 -5.95 0.21 8.33
N LYS A 23 -6.97 0.03 9.17
CA LYS A 23 -7.70 -1.25 9.31
C LYS A 23 -8.44 -1.64 8.02
N LEU A 24 -9.08 -0.68 7.36
CA LEU A 24 -9.75 -0.90 6.07
C LEU A 24 -8.74 -1.30 4.99
N ILE A 25 -7.62 -0.59 4.86
CA ILE A 25 -6.57 -0.95 3.88
C ILE A 25 -6.05 -2.37 4.15
N ASN A 26 -5.71 -2.69 5.40
CA ASN A 26 -5.25 -4.04 5.78
C ASN A 26 -6.32 -5.12 5.49
N PHE A 27 -7.60 -4.83 5.75
CA PHE A 27 -8.70 -5.73 5.42
C PHE A 27 -8.82 -5.94 3.91
N GLY A 28 -8.78 -4.86 3.12
CA GLY A 28 -8.86 -4.91 1.66
C GLY A 28 -7.71 -5.72 1.06
N LEU A 29 -6.48 -5.51 1.53
CA LEU A 29 -5.30 -6.28 1.12
C LEU A 29 -5.42 -7.76 1.51
N THR A 30 -5.95 -8.06 2.69
CA THR A 30 -6.17 -9.43 3.15
C THR A 30 -7.22 -10.13 2.31
N ALA A 31 -8.33 -9.45 2.02
CA ALA A 31 -9.37 -9.96 1.13
C ALA A 31 -8.82 -10.20 -0.28
N ALA A 32 -8.05 -9.25 -0.84
CA ALA A 32 -7.39 -9.38 -2.12
C ALA A 32 -6.41 -10.57 -2.14
N TYR A 33 -5.62 -10.75 -1.08
CA TYR A 33 -4.69 -11.89 -0.94
C TYR A 33 -5.43 -13.24 -1.01
N TYR A 34 -6.51 -13.39 -0.25
CA TYR A 34 -7.30 -14.62 -0.30
C TYR A 34 -7.99 -14.80 -1.65
N TYR A 35 -8.52 -13.72 -2.23
CA TYR A 35 -9.14 -13.76 -3.55
C TYR A 35 -8.16 -14.31 -4.60
N VAL A 36 -6.94 -13.79 -4.70
CA VAL A 36 -5.95 -14.29 -5.66
C VAL A 36 -5.43 -15.69 -5.34
N CYS A 37 -5.53 -16.13 -4.08
CA CYS A 37 -5.17 -17.49 -3.68
C CYS A 37 -6.19 -18.52 -4.18
N PHE A 38 -7.49 -18.21 -4.06
CA PHE A 38 -8.59 -19.13 -4.36
C PHE A 38 -9.10 -19.00 -5.81
N PHE A 39 -9.21 -17.78 -6.33
CA PHE A 39 -9.80 -17.50 -7.65
C PHE A 39 -8.71 -17.18 -8.68
N LYS A 40 -8.03 -18.24 -9.15
CA LYS A 40 -6.97 -18.12 -10.17
C LYS A 40 -7.57 -18.02 -11.57
N ASP A 41 -7.28 -16.93 -12.27
CA ASP A 41 -7.62 -16.76 -13.69
C ASP A 41 -6.78 -17.67 -14.61
N ARG A 42 -7.40 -18.70 -15.18
CA ARG A 42 -6.72 -19.71 -16.02
C ARG A 42 -6.09 -19.15 -17.30
N ARG A 43 -6.41 -17.90 -17.69
CA ARG A 43 -5.83 -17.22 -18.86
C ARG A 43 -4.39 -16.75 -18.61
N ILE A 44 -3.96 -16.72 -17.35
CA ILE A 44 -2.69 -16.15 -16.93
C ILE A 44 -1.68 -17.28 -16.62
N PRO A 45 -0.40 -17.15 -17.01
CA PRO A 45 0.65 -18.09 -16.63
C PRO A 45 0.80 -18.30 -15.12
N LYS A 46 1.20 -19.51 -14.72
CA LYS A 46 1.45 -19.87 -13.31
C LYS A 46 2.47 -18.95 -12.63
N SER A 47 3.48 -18.48 -13.36
CA SER A 47 4.49 -17.53 -12.88
C SER A 47 3.86 -16.19 -12.48
N LEU A 48 2.96 -15.65 -13.29
CA LEU A 48 2.26 -14.40 -12.99
C LEU A 48 1.25 -14.55 -11.85
N HIS A 49 0.62 -15.72 -11.68
CA HIS A 49 -0.16 -16.00 -10.48
C HIS A 49 0.69 -15.96 -9.21
N TYR A 50 1.88 -16.58 -9.26
CA TYR A 50 2.82 -16.55 -8.16
C TYR A 50 3.25 -15.11 -7.84
N LEU A 51 3.65 -14.34 -8.86
CA LEU A 51 4.07 -12.96 -8.69
C LEU A 51 2.96 -12.09 -8.12
N ASN A 52 1.72 -12.18 -8.64
CA ASN A 52 0.60 -11.41 -8.11
C ASN A 52 0.32 -11.73 -6.63
N LYS A 53 0.27 -13.03 -6.28
CA LYS A 53 0.13 -13.47 -4.88
C LYS A 53 1.26 -12.94 -4.01
N TYR A 54 2.50 -12.99 -4.50
CA TYR A 54 3.68 -12.52 -3.77
C TYR A 54 3.64 -11.00 -3.55
N SER A 55 3.33 -10.21 -4.59
CA SER A 55 3.26 -8.75 -4.50
C SER A 55 2.23 -8.28 -3.46
N ILE A 56 1.01 -8.84 -3.49
CA ILE A 56 -0.02 -8.52 -2.51
C ILE A 56 0.42 -8.96 -1.11
N LYS A 57 1.03 -10.15 -0.99
CA LYS A 57 1.54 -10.64 0.30
C LYS A 57 2.61 -9.71 0.88
N SER A 58 3.56 -9.26 0.06
CA SER A 58 4.66 -8.38 0.48
C SER A 58 4.12 -7.09 1.11
N ILE A 59 3.21 -6.39 0.42
CA ILE A 59 2.60 -5.16 0.95
C ILE A 59 1.79 -5.44 2.22
N LYS A 60 0.91 -6.46 2.18
CA LYS A 60 0.07 -6.83 3.33
C LYS A 60 0.92 -7.16 4.56
N ASP A 61 1.95 -7.97 4.41
CA ASP A 61 2.78 -8.46 5.50
C ASP A 61 3.67 -7.35 6.09
N SER A 62 4.11 -6.39 5.27
CA SER A 62 4.86 -5.19 5.71
C SER A 62 3.95 -4.22 6.47
N LEU A 63 2.72 -3.98 5.99
CA LEU A 63 1.76 -3.08 6.65
C LEU A 63 1.16 -3.66 7.93
N ALA A 64 1.02 -4.99 8.03
CA ALA A 64 0.52 -5.65 9.22
C ALA A 64 1.48 -5.54 10.41
N ASN A 65 2.79 -5.62 10.16
CA ASN A 65 3.84 -5.53 11.19
C ASN A 65 4.88 -4.44 10.85
N PRO A 66 4.52 -3.14 10.97
CA PRO A 66 5.42 -2.03 10.63
C PRO A 66 6.75 -2.07 11.40
N GLN A 67 6.70 -2.60 12.63
CA GLN A 67 7.85 -2.72 13.53
C GLN A 67 8.91 -3.74 13.07
N ASN A 68 8.54 -4.64 12.16
CA ASN A 68 9.47 -5.58 11.52
C ASN A 68 9.53 -5.34 10.00
N SER A 69 9.37 -4.07 9.62
CA SER A 69 9.44 -3.63 8.23
C SER A 69 10.39 -2.44 8.12
N ALA A 70 10.91 -2.23 6.91
CA ALA A 70 11.70 -1.08 6.56
C ALA A 70 11.07 -0.38 5.35
N TRP A 71 10.96 0.94 5.38
CA TRP A 71 10.63 1.69 4.17
C TRP A 71 11.84 1.72 3.27
N VAL A 72 11.65 1.38 2.00
CA VAL A 72 12.74 1.35 1.03
C VAL A 72 12.28 1.97 -0.29
N ASN A 73 13.24 2.46 -1.07
CA ASN A 73 13.00 2.84 -2.46
C ASN A 73 13.22 1.64 -3.39
N LEU A 74 12.86 1.80 -4.67
CA LEU A 74 12.99 0.75 -5.68
C LEU A 74 14.42 0.21 -5.87
N PHE A 75 15.45 1.00 -5.55
CA PHE A 75 16.86 0.66 -5.75
C PHE A 75 17.55 0.13 -4.50
N ALA A 76 16.84 0.00 -3.38
CA ALA A 76 17.43 -0.46 -2.14
C ALA A 76 17.84 -1.93 -2.24
N PRO A 77 19.03 -2.31 -1.75
CA PRO A 77 19.47 -3.70 -1.69
C PRO A 77 18.67 -4.47 -0.62
N SER A 78 17.49 -4.95 -1.02
CA SER A 78 16.51 -5.56 -0.13
C SER A 78 16.89 -6.96 0.35
N GLU A 79 17.87 -7.59 -0.28
CA GLU A 79 18.34 -8.94 0.03
C GLU A 79 18.81 -9.08 1.48
N PHE A 80 19.53 -8.08 2.00
CA PHE A 80 19.99 -8.09 3.39
C PHE A 80 18.85 -7.95 4.39
N LEU A 81 17.84 -7.13 4.07
CA LEU A 81 16.65 -6.99 4.92
C LEU A 81 15.88 -8.31 5.00
N ILE A 82 15.66 -8.94 3.84
CA ILE A 82 14.99 -10.24 3.75
C ILE A 82 15.77 -11.31 4.51
N ALA A 83 17.11 -11.33 4.40
CA ALA A 83 17.98 -12.26 5.13
C ALA A 83 17.88 -12.09 6.67
N MET A 84 17.55 -10.90 7.15
CA MET A 84 17.32 -10.59 8.56
C MET A 84 15.86 -10.78 9.02
N ASP A 85 15.00 -11.35 8.16
CA ASP A 85 13.54 -11.42 8.36
C ASP A 85 12.86 -10.04 8.52
N ILE A 86 13.49 -8.98 8.00
CA ILE A 86 12.91 -7.63 7.93
C ILE A 86 12.20 -7.47 6.60
N LYS A 87 10.94 -7.05 6.64
CA LYS A 87 10.11 -6.94 5.44
C LYS A 87 10.33 -5.60 4.73
N PRO A 88 10.87 -5.56 3.51
CA PRO A 88 10.98 -4.32 2.76
C PRO A 88 9.58 -3.86 2.31
N LEU A 89 9.24 -2.60 2.60
CA LEU A 89 8.09 -1.91 2.04
C LEU A 89 8.60 -0.88 1.03
N PHE A 90 8.50 -1.21 -0.24
CA PHE A 90 8.78 -0.28 -1.33
C PHE A 90 7.71 0.82 -1.34
N ILE A 91 8.11 2.07 -1.14
CA ILE A 91 7.18 3.21 -1.06
C ILE A 91 6.43 3.41 -2.38
N GLU A 92 7.08 3.07 -3.50
CA GLU A 92 6.50 3.14 -4.82
C GLU A 92 5.42 2.08 -5.00
N ALA A 93 5.70 0.85 -4.57
CA ALA A 93 4.72 -0.24 -4.59
C ALA A 93 3.53 0.07 -3.68
N TYR A 94 3.78 0.57 -2.46
CA TYR A 94 2.71 1.04 -1.56
C TYR A 94 1.79 2.05 -2.27
N SER A 95 2.37 3.03 -2.95
CA SER A 95 1.61 4.07 -3.66
C SER A 95 0.77 3.49 -4.80
N SER A 96 1.29 2.53 -5.57
CA SER A 96 0.49 1.81 -6.57
C SER A 96 -0.72 1.11 -5.95
N PHE A 97 -0.56 0.49 -4.78
CA PHE A 97 -1.68 -0.16 -4.09
C PHE A 97 -2.71 0.85 -3.60
N MET A 98 -2.30 2.04 -3.16
CA MET A 98 -3.24 3.10 -2.78
C MET A 98 -4.06 3.60 -3.99
N SER A 99 -3.45 3.65 -5.17
CA SER A 99 -4.19 3.90 -6.42
C SER A 99 -5.17 2.77 -6.75
N GLY A 100 -4.83 1.52 -6.43
CA GLY A 100 -5.76 0.39 -6.49
C GLY A 100 -6.98 0.52 -5.55
N PHE A 101 -6.87 1.30 -4.46
CA PHE A 101 -7.99 1.67 -3.59
C PHE A 101 -8.73 2.94 -4.06
N PHE A 102 -8.28 3.60 -5.12
CA PHE A 102 -8.80 4.85 -5.66
C PHE A 102 -8.80 6.01 -4.65
N ILE A 103 -7.76 6.07 -3.81
CA ILE A 103 -7.59 7.11 -2.77
C ILE A 103 -6.35 7.97 -2.99
N GLU A 104 -5.59 7.75 -4.07
CA GLU A 104 -4.37 8.47 -4.39
C GLU A 104 -4.60 9.97 -4.59
N ASP A 105 -5.76 10.37 -5.10
CA ASP A 105 -6.18 11.76 -5.27
C ASP A 105 -6.15 12.51 -3.93
N TYR A 106 -6.83 11.96 -2.92
CA TYR A 106 -6.88 12.54 -1.58
C TYR A 106 -5.49 12.62 -0.94
N LEU A 107 -4.66 11.59 -1.13
CA LEU A 107 -3.31 11.55 -0.59
C LEU A 107 -2.39 12.57 -1.28
N ILE A 108 -2.48 12.71 -2.61
CA ILE A 108 -1.73 13.70 -3.38
C ILE A 108 -2.14 15.11 -2.97
N ASP A 109 -3.43 15.41 -2.93
CA ASP A 109 -3.95 16.72 -2.52
C ASP A 109 -3.50 17.07 -1.10
N THR A 110 -3.48 16.08 -0.21
CA THR A 110 -2.95 16.26 1.14
C THR A 110 -1.47 16.63 1.10
N ALA A 111 -0.63 15.92 0.36
CA ALA A 111 0.79 16.22 0.27
C ALA A 111 1.05 17.62 -0.32
N GLU A 112 0.32 18.01 -1.37
CA GLU A 112 0.43 19.33 -1.98
C GLU A 112 -0.03 20.45 -1.02
N SER A 113 -1.14 20.24 -0.30
CA SER A 113 -1.61 21.18 0.73
C SER A 113 -0.62 21.37 1.89
N ARG A 114 0.30 20.42 2.08
CA ARG A 114 1.38 20.45 3.08
C ARG A 114 2.70 20.98 2.51
N GLY A 115 2.69 21.54 1.30
CA GLY A 115 3.81 22.23 0.70
C GLY A 115 4.68 21.40 -0.24
N MET A 116 4.26 20.18 -0.61
CA MET A 116 4.93 19.40 -1.65
C MET A 116 4.65 20.01 -3.03
N SER A 117 5.68 20.07 -3.88
CA SER A 117 5.53 20.58 -5.25
C SER A 117 4.54 19.74 -6.06
N ASN A 118 3.67 20.39 -6.83
CA ASN A 118 2.78 19.71 -7.76
C ASN A 118 3.55 18.92 -8.86
N THR A 119 4.77 19.33 -9.18
CA THR A 119 5.67 18.64 -10.12
C THR A 119 6.36 17.41 -9.54
N LEU A 120 6.28 17.18 -8.23
CA LEU A 120 6.83 15.97 -7.61
C LEU A 120 6.07 14.74 -8.12
N CYS A 121 6.80 13.63 -8.29
CA CYS A 121 6.21 12.36 -8.71
C CYS A 121 5.02 11.97 -7.82
N SER A 122 3.92 11.55 -8.44
CA SER A 122 2.67 11.19 -7.77
C SER A 122 2.84 10.07 -6.75
N TYR A 123 3.77 9.15 -6.96
CA TYR A 123 4.07 8.06 -6.04
C TYR A 123 4.64 8.61 -4.72
N HIS A 124 5.63 9.50 -4.80
CA HIS A 124 6.17 10.16 -3.62
C HIS A 124 5.10 11.00 -2.90
N LYS A 125 4.28 11.76 -3.64
CA LYS A 125 3.17 12.53 -3.06
C LYS A 125 2.15 11.62 -2.34
N THR A 126 1.78 10.50 -2.94
CA THR A 126 0.84 9.53 -2.36
C THR A 126 1.37 8.96 -1.04
N PHE A 127 2.63 8.54 -1.02
CA PHE A 127 3.30 8.05 0.18
C PHE A 127 3.40 9.13 1.26
N ILE A 128 3.86 10.34 0.91
CA ILE A 128 3.99 11.47 1.84
C ILE A 128 2.63 11.83 2.41
N GLY A 129 1.59 11.97 1.59
CA GLY A 129 0.23 12.25 2.04
C GLY A 129 -0.31 11.21 3.01
N ALA A 130 -0.06 9.91 2.75
CA ALA A 130 -0.44 8.84 3.67
C ALA A 130 0.32 8.89 5.00
N SER A 131 1.58 9.32 4.99
CA SER A 131 2.39 9.54 6.18
C SER A 131 1.91 10.76 6.98
N GLU A 132 1.62 11.88 6.30
CA GLU A 132 1.08 13.11 6.92
C GLU A 132 -0.27 12.86 7.62
N LEU A 133 -1.12 12.03 7.03
CA LEU A 133 -2.39 11.62 7.62
C LEU A 133 -2.24 10.54 8.70
N ASN A 134 -1.03 10.06 9.01
CA ASN A 134 -0.78 8.96 9.93
C ASN A 134 -1.53 7.65 9.56
N ILE A 135 -1.90 7.48 8.29
CA ILE A 135 -2.53 6.24 7.78
C ILE A 135 -1.47 5.14 7.72
N LEU A 136 -0.28 5.52 7.24
CA LEU A 136 0.87 4.63 7.19
C LEU A 136 1.64 4.73 8.51
N LYS A 137 1.70 3.61 9.24
CA LYS A 137 2.45 3.53 10.50
C LYS A 137 3.95 3.58 10.22
N LYS A 138 4.67 4.39 11.01
CA LYS A 138 6.12 4.51 10.90
C LYS A 138 6.82 3.17 11.20
N PRO A 139 7.79 2.77 10.38
CA PRO A 139 8.58 1.58 10.59
C PRO A 139 9.64 1.85 11.67
N LYS A 140 10.37 0.80 12.07
CA LYS A 140 11.58 0.97 12.89
C LYS A 140 12.79 1.41 12.07
N PHE A 141 12.80 1.09 10.78
CA PHE A 141 13.93 1.28 9.89
C PHE A 141 13.47 2.01 8.61
N MET A 142 14.31 2.89 8.08
CA MET A 142 14.12 3.60 6.81
C MET A 142 15.44 3.66 6.06
#